data_AF-A0A5C3Q7L9-F1
#
_entry.id   AF-A0A5C3Q7L9-F1
#
_cell.length_a   1.000
_cell.length_b   1.000
_cell.length_c   1.000
_cell.angle_alpha   90.00
_cell.angle_beta   90.00
_cell.angle_gamma   90.00
#
_symmetry.space_group_name_H-M   'P 1'
#
loop_
_entity.id
_entity.type
_entity.pdbx_description
1 polymer ?
#
loop_
_entity_poly.entity_id
_entity_poly.type
_entity_poly.pdbx_seq_one_letter_code
_entity_poly.pdbx_strand_id
1 'polypeptide(L)'
;MKFTLSHFISKQFSCPLPVPSYDLTGQTVVVTGANIGLGFEAAKHFAKMKPARLILACRNQSKGDDALASEYFWFSCITELP
;
A
#
# COMPACT_ATOMS: atom_id res chain seq x y z
N MET A 1 -21.87 -16.00 -22.50
CA MET A 1 -20.63 -16.51 -21.88
C MET A 1 -20.89 -16.75 -20.40
N LYS A 2 -20.89 -18.01 -19.94
CA LYS A 2 -21.17 -18.37 -18.54
C LYS A 2 -19.87 -18.27 -17.73
N PHE A 3 -19.63 -17.12 -17.09
CA PHE A 3 -18.58 -17.00 -16.09
C PHE A 3 -19.03 -17.77 -14.84
N THR A 4 -18.57 -19.01 -14.70
CA THR A 4 -18.85 -19.84 -13.52
C THR A 4 -18.12 -19.26 -12.32
N LEU A 5 -18.85 -18.93 -11.24
CA LEU A 5 -18.32 -18.35 -10.01
C LEU A 5 -17.09 -19.10 -9.45
N SER A 6 -17.12 -20.43 -9.56
CA SER A 6 -16.01 -21.32 -9.18
C SER A 6 -14.73 -21.04 -9.97
N HIS A 7 -14.82 -20.78 -11.27
CA HIS A 7 -13.66 -20.46 -12.10
C HIS A 7 -13.07 -19.08 -11.76
N PHE A 8 -13.91 -18.11 -11.40
CA PHE A 8 -13.47 -16.78 -10.98
C PHE A 8 -12.69 -16.85 -9.66
N ILE A 9 -13.21 -17.55 -8.65
CA ILE A 9 -12.55 -17.72 -7.35
C ILE A 9 -11.20 -18.44 -7.53
N SER A 10 -11.17 -19.57 -8.23
CA SER A 10 -9.92 -20.33 -8.45
C SER A 10 -8.83 -19.52 -9.16
N LYS A 11 -9.22 -18.62 -10.08
CA LYS A 11 -8.29 -17.70 -10.76
C LYS A 11 -7.71 -16.62 -9.83
N GLN A 12 -8.49 -16.11 -8.87
CA GLN A 12 -8.00 -15.12 -7.90
C GLN A 12 -6.92 -15.71 -6.98
N PHE A 13 -6.98 -17.01 -6.68
CA PHE A 13 -6.06 -17.69 -5.77
C PHE A 13 -4.85 -18.37 -6.44
N SER A 14 -4.80 -18.46 -7.77
CA SER A 14 -3.78 -19.28 -8.47
C SER A 14 -2.76 -18.49 -9.31
N CYS A 15 -2.79 -17.16 -9.30
CA CYS A 15 -1.85 -16.36 -10.10
C CYS A 15 -1.43 -15.11 -9.33
N PRO A 16 -0.32 -15.14 -8.56
CA PRO A 16 0.24 -13.90 -8.05
C PRO A 16 0.75 -13.09 -9.25
N LEU A 17 0.14 -11.94 -9.50
CA LEU A 17 0.60 -11.03 -10.53
C LEU A 17 2.06 -10.66 -10.22
N PRO A 18 2.96 -10.62 -11.22
CA PRO A 18 4.31 -10.15 -11.00
C PRO A 18 4.21 -8.71 -10.50
N VAL A 19 4.76 -8.46 -9.31
CA VAL A 19 4.72 -7.15 -8.68
C VAL A 19 5.60 -6.21 -9.52
N PRO A 20 5.04 -5.19 -10.18
CA PRO A 20 5.84 -4.26 -10.94
C PRO A 20 6.75 -3.48 -9.98
N SER A 21 8.06 -3.64 -10.12
CA SER A 21 9.05 -2.87 -9.38
C SER A 21 9.53 -1.72 -10.25
N TYR A 22 9.22 -0.50 -9.86
CA TYR A 22 9.76 0.72 -10.47
C TYR A 22 10.56 1.49 -9.42
N ASP A 23 11.58 2.21 -9.88
CA ASP A 23 12.28 3.17 -9.02
C ASP A 23 11.46 4.45 -8.93
N LEU A 24 11.04 4.81 -7.72
CA LEU A 24 10.25 6.01 -7.44
C LEU A 24 11.10 7.13 -6.81
N THR A 25 12.43 7.02 -6.89
CA THR A 25 13.36 8.04 -6.41
C THR A 25 12.98 9.42 -6.97
N GLY A 26 12.85 10.41 -6.10
CA GLY A 26 12.46 11.78 -6.46
C GLY A 26 10.95 12.04 -6.58
N GLN A 27 10.11 11.00 -6.53
CA GLN A 27 8.66 11.13 -6.64
C GLN A 27 7.97 11.13 -5.27
N THR A 28 6.83 11.82 -5.19
CA THR A 28 5.95 11.84 -4.02
C THR A 28 4.74 10.97 -4.27
N VAL A 29 4.50 9.99 -3.41
CA VAL A 29 3.39 9.05 -3.50
C VAL A 29 2.44 9.29 -2.33
N VAL A 30 1.15 9.42 -2.63
CA VAL A 30 0.09 9.56 -1.62
C VAL A 30 -0.82 8.35 -1.72
N VAL A 31 -0.97 7.62 -0.62
CA VAL A 31 -1.86 6.45 -0.54
C VAL A 31 -3.04 6.78 0.37
N THR A 32 -4.24 6.81 -0.20
CA THR A 32 -5.49 6.99 0.55
C THR A 32 -6.02 5.66 1.04
N GLY A 33 -6.48 5.61 2.30
CA GLY A 33 -6.94 4.34 2.88
C GLY A 33 -5.81 3.36 3.20
N ALA A 34 -4.60 3.86 3.44
CA ALA A 34 -3.41 3.05 3.74
C ALA A 34 -3.44 2.34 5.10
N ASN A 35 -4.56 2.45 5.81
CA ASN A 35 -4.72 2.00 7.18
C ASN A 35 -4.88 0.48 7.32
N ILE A 36 -5.57 -0.17 6.37
CA ILE A 36 -5.89 -1.62 6.43
C ILE A 36 -5.96 -2.25 5.03
N GLY A 37 -5.84 -3.57 4.99
CA GLY A 37 -6.10 -4.38 3.80
C GLY A 37 -5.17 -4.06 2.63
N LEU A 38 -5.74 -3.96 1.42
CA LEU A 38 -4.99 -3.73 0.19
C LEU A 38 -4.24 -2.39 0.17
N GLY A 39 -4.78 -1.35 0.82
CA GLY A 39 -4.13 -0.05 0.90
C GLY A 39 -2.84 -0.09 1.71
N PHE A 40 -2.84 -0.87 2.81
CA PHE A 40 -1.65 -1.07 3.64
C PHE A 40 -0.56 -1.86 2.89
N GLU A 41 -0.93 -2.96 2.22
CA GLU A 41 0.02 -3.74 1.42
C GLU A 41 0.55 -2.93 0.22
N ALA A 42 -0.30 -2.15 -0.45
CA ALA A 42 0.14 -1.25 -1.50
C ALA A 42 1.16 -0.23 -0.98
N ALA A 43 0.90 0.38 0.17
CA ALA A 43 1.82 1.33 0.78
C ALA A 43 3.16 0.68 1.16
N LYS A 44 3.15 -0.56 1.66
CA LYS A 44 4.36 -1.37 1.91
C LYS A 44 5.12 -1.68 0.62
N HIS A 45 4.42 -1.96 -0.47
CA HIS A 45 5.03 -2.13 -1.79
C HIS A 45 5.68 -0.84 -2.29
N PHE A 46 5.03 0.31 -2.14
CA PHE A 46 5.62 1.60 -2.50
C PHE A 46 6.82 1.95 -1.62
N ALA A 47 6.79 1.64 -0.32
CA ALA A 47 7.93 1.85 0.57
C ALA A 47 9.20 1.11 0.09
N LYS A 48 9.04 -0.09 -0.47
CA LYS A 48 10.16 -0.86 -1.05
C LYS A 48 10.76 -0.23 -2.32
N MET A 49 10.00 0.60 -3.03
CA MET A 49 10.40 1.26 -4.28
C MET A 49 11.17 2.57 -4.08
N LYS A 50 11.51 2.92 -2.84
CA LYS A 50 12.31 4.10 -2.45
C LYS A 50 11.76 5.44 -3.01
N PRO A 51 10.49 5.79 -2.77
CA PRO A 51 9.98 7.11 -3.11
C PRO A 51 10.73 8.18 -2.34
N ALA A 52 10.83 9.39 -2.89
CA ALA A 52 11.37 10.52 -2.13
C ALA A 52 10.46 10.88 -0.94
N ARG A 53 9.14 10.73 -1.13
CA ARG A 53 8.13 10.97 -0.09
C ARG A 53 6.98 9.98 -0.22
N LEU A 54 6.57 9.38 0.89
CA LEU A 54 5.41 8.49 0.96
C LEU A 54 4.45 8.99 2.04
N ILE A 55 3.26 9.43 1.63
CA ILE A 55 2.24 9.99 2.52
C ILE A 55 1.11 8.99 2.68
N LEU A 56 0.83 8.61 3.93
CA LEU A 56 -0.28 7.73 4.28
C LEU A 56 -1.48 8.58 4.71
N ALA A 57 -2.49 8.65 3.85
CA ALA A 57 -3.72 9.36 4.18
C ALA A 57 -4.71 8.42 4.87
N CYS A 58 -4.86 8.63 6.18
CA CYS A 58 -5.78 7.90 7.04
C CYS A 58 -6.90 8.82 7.53
N ARG A 59 -8.13 8.30 7.60
CA ARG A 59 -9.28 9.03 8.17
C ARG A 59 -9.23 9.09 9.70
N ASN A 60 -8.60 8.10 10.33
CA ASN A 60 -8.45 8.01 11.78
C ASN A 60 -6.96 7.97 12.11
N GLN A 61 -6.51 8.96 12.88
CA GLN A 61 -5.12 9.16 13.25
C GLN A 61 -4.58 7.99 14.07
N SER A 62 -5.32 7.54 15.10
CA SER A 62 -4.90 6.43 15.96
C SER A 62 -4.60 5.15 15.18
N LYS A 63 -5.42 4.82 14.17
CA LYS A 63 -5.16 3.63 13.35
C LYS A 63 -3.98 3.85 12.37
N GLY A 64 -3.80 5.08 11.90
CA GLY A 64 -2.64 5.46 11.09
C GLY A 64 -1.33 5.33 11.88
N ASP A 65 -1.33 5.72 13.14
CA ASP A 65 -0.19 5.59 14.05
C ASP A 65 0.14 4.11 14.31
N ASP A 66 -0.87 3.26 14.50
CA ASP A 66 -0.68 1.79 14.60
C ASP A 66 -0.05 1.21 13.33
N ALA A 67 -0.47 1.69 12.15
CA ALA A 67 0.09 1.26 10.87
C ALA A 67 1.56 1.69 10.73
N LEU A 68 1.93 2.88 11.22
CA LEU A 68 3.32 3.36 11.26
C LEU A 68 4.18 2.59 12.26
N ALA A 69 3.63 2.22 13.41
CA ALA A 69 4.32 1.47 14.46
C ALA A 69 4.74 0.06 14.02
N SER A 70 4.17 -0.48 12.95
CA SER A 70 4.47 -1.82 12.43
C SER A 70 5.88 -2.02 11.83
N GLU A 71 6.86 -1.16 12.17
CA GLU A 71 8.28 -1.18 11.75
C GLU A 71 8.58 -1.11 10.24
N TYR A 72 7.60 -1.32 9.35
CA TYR A 72 7.82 -1.34 7.89
C TYR A 72 7.98 0.04 7.25
N PHE A 73 7.72 1.13 7.99
CA PHE A 73 7.70 2.51 7.49
C PHE A 73 8.87 3.36 8.04
N TRP A 74 10.09 2.81 8.01
CA TRP A 74 11.27 3.48 8.60
C TRP A 74 11.85 4.63 7.74
N PHE A 75 11.24 5.00 6.62
CA PHE A 75 11.84 5.92 5.64
C PHE A 75 11.14 7.28 5.48
N SER A 76 10.75 7.91 6.58
CA SER A 76 10.19 9.28 6.64
C SER A 76 8.67 9.35 6.45
N CYS A 77 7.95 9.14 7.55
CA CYS A 77 6.61 9.65 7.68
C CYS A 77 6.70 11.11 8.15
N ILE A 78 6.69 12.04 7.20
CA ILE A 78 6.40 13.45 7.51
C ILE A 78 4.87 13.54 7.61
N THR A 79 4.33 13.28 8.81
CA THR A 79 3.00 13.73 9.19
C THR A 79 3.04 15.24 9.44
N GLU A 80 3.33 16.04 8.41
CA GLU A 80 3.00 17.47 8.44
C GLU A 80 1.51 17.60 8.10
N LEU A 81 0.67 17.40 9.10
CA LEU A 81 -0.64 18.04 9.17
C LEU A 81 -0.45 19.31 10.02
N PRO A 82 -0.97 20.48 9.60
CA PRO A 82 -1.02 21.65 10.47
C PRO A 82 -1.87 21.40 11.72
#